data_AF-A0A2G2G8G8-F1
#
_entry.id   AF-A0A2G2G8G8-F1
#
_cell.length_a   1.000
_cell.length_b   1.000
_cell.length_c   1.000
_cell.angle_alpha   90.00
_cell.angle_beta   90.00
_cell.angle_gamma   90.00
#
_symmetry.space_group_name_H-M   'P 1'
#
loop_
_entity.id
_entity.type
_entity.pdbx_description
1 polymer ?
#
loop_
_entity_poly.entity_id
_entity_poly.type
_entity_poly.pdbx_seq_one_letter_code
_entity_poly.pdbx_strand_id
1 'polypeptide(L)'
;MQECTWVSAIETKNQLGIFLSLVEKGSLQELFIAQCLDAEVAGTTWKVGQIIVFAFSEGTGVKSELDNIAQTWDLDKIEDKHFEEIDGTHALKKVLFPQSQAEEEQIIAQLR
;
A
#
# COMPACT_ATOMS: atom_id res chain seq x y z
N MET A 1 3.77 9.72 19.24
CA MET A 1 2.76 9.91 18.17
C MET A 1 2.31 8.54 17.73
N GLN A 2 1.07 8.38 17.26
CA GLN A 2 0.60 7.10 16.76
C GLN A 2 1.06 6.95 15.31
N GLU A 3 1.76 5.87 14.99
CA GLU A 3 2.07 5.50 13.61
C GLU A 3 0.80 4.97 12.96
N CYS A 4 0.57 5.39 11.71
CA CYS A 4 -0.57 4.91 10.93
C CYS A 4 -0.05 4.28 9.64
N THR A 5 -0.60 3.13 9.28
CA THR A 5 -0.32 2.49 8.01
C THR A 5 -1.53 2.62 7.10
N TRP A 6 -1.30 3.13 5.90
CA TRP A 6 -2.30 3.30 4.87
C TRP A 6 -2.04 2.33 3.74
N VAL A 7 -3.08 1.77 3.14
CA VAL A 7 -2.95 0.94 1.94
C VAL A 7 -3.77 1.54 0.80
N SER A 8 -3.13 1.80 -0.32
CA SER A 8 -3.71 2.54 -1.45
C SER A 8 -3.54 1.77 -2.74
N ALA A 9 -4.61 1.61 -3.53
CA ALA A 9 -4.52 1.02 -4.87
C ALA A 9 -4.13 2.07 -5.91
N ILE A 10 -3.04 1.82 -6.64
CA ILE A 10 -2.50 2.72 -7.66
C ILE A 10 -2.52 2.07 -9.04
N GLU A 11 -2.75 2.86 -10.09
CA GLU A 11 -2.82 2.37 -11.47
C GLU A 11 -1.76 2.97 -12.39
N THR A 12 -1.14 4.09 -11.97
CA THR A 12 -0.23 4.87 -12.80
C THR A 12 1.09 5.18 -12.11
N LYS A 13 2.15 5.36 -12.89
CA LYS A 13 3.45 5.83 -12.38
C LYS A 13 3.36 7.23 -11.79
N ASN A 14 2.43 8.05 -12.29
CA ASN A 14 2.19 9.38 -11.74
C ASN A 14 1.68 9.32 -10.29
N GLN A 15 0.73 8.43 -9.99
CA GLN A 15 0.28 8.24 -8.60
C GLN A 15 1.45 7.83 -7.71
N LEU A 16 2.23 6.83 -8.11
CA LEU A 16 3.43 6.42 -7.37
C LEU A 16 4.42 7.58 -7.16
N GLY A 17 4.65 8.40 -8.20
CA GLY A 17 5.49 9.59 -8.10
C GLY A 17 5.00 10.60 -7.05
N ILE A 18 3.69 10.80 -6.93
CA ILE A 18 3.12 11.68 -5.89
C ILE A 18 3.37 11.09 -4.50
N PHE A 19 3.17 9.78 -4.30
CA PHE A 19 3.50 9.12 -3.03
C PHE A 19 4.98 9.31 -2.66
N LEU A 20 5.89 9.10 -3.61
CA LEU A 20 7.33 9.32 -3.40
C LEU A 20 7.64 10.78 -3.02
N SER A 21 7.01 11.75 -3.67
CA SER A 21 7.15 13.16 -3.29
C SER A 21 6.63 13.46 -1.88
N LEU A 22 5.65 12.72 -1.36
CA LEU A 22 5.20 12.87 0.03
C LEU A 22 6.24 12.33 1.02
N VAL A 23 6.99 11.28 0.66
CA VAL A 23 8.14 10.81 1.44
C VAL A 23 9.25 11.85 1.46
N GLU A 24 9.61 12.41 0.30
CA GLU A 24 10.65 13.45 0.19
C GLU A 24 10.33 14.70 1.02
N LYS A 25 9.05 15.03 1.18
CA LYS A 25 8.56 16.15 2.00
C LYS A 25 8.47 15.83 3.50
N GLY A 26 8.66 14.57 3.89
CA GLY A 26 8.52 14.10 5.27
C GLY A 26 7.07 13.93 5.74
N SER A 27 6.09 13.97 4.84
CA SER A 27 4.68 13.69 5.15
C SER A 27 4.43 12.19 5.33
N LEU A 28 5.18 11.37 4.60
CA LEU A 28 5.27 9.92 4.76
C LEU A 28 6.69 9.56 5.20
N GLN A 29 6.81 8.55 6.05
CA GLN A 29 8.10 8.04 6.51
C GLN A 29 8.68 7.01 5.53
N GLU A 30 7.82 6.12 5.03
CA GLU A 30 8.23 4.99 4.21
C GLU A 30 7.08 4.52 3.31
N LEU A 31 7.44 3.87 2.21
CA LEU A 31 6.51 3.20 1.30
C LEU A 31 6.95 1.77 1.04
N PHE A 32 5.99 0.86 0.94
CA PHE A 32 6.21 -0.47 0.37
C PHE A 32 5.23 -0.72 -0.75
N ILE A 33 5.72 -1.27 -1.85
CA ILE A 33 4.90 -1.63 -3.00
C ILE A 33 4.62 -3.12 -2.96
N ALA A 34 3.39 -3.49 -3.26
CA ALA A 34 2.98 -4.88 -3.34
C ALA A 34 1.92 -5.05 -4.44
N GLN A 35 1.53 -6.30 -4.70
CA GLN A 35 0.52 -6.64 -5.69
C GLN A 35 -0.55 -7.57 -5.12
N CYS A 36 -1.82 -7.29 -5.39
CA CYS A 36 -2.92 -8.16 -5.02
C CYS A 36 -2.85 -9.50 -5.77
N LEU A 37 -2.88 -10.62 -5.04
CA LEU A 37 -2.95 -11.97 -5.60
C LEU A 37 -4.40 -12.48 -5.71
N ASP A 38 -5.36 -11.82 -5.08
CA ASP A 38 -6.77 -12.19 -5.10
C ASP A 38 -7.66 -10.94 -5.17
N ALA A 39 -8.93 -11.12 -5.55
CA ALA A 39 -9.96 -10.12 -5.29
C ALA A 39 -10.31 -10.19 -3.79
N GLU A 40 -10.66 -9.08 -3.15
CA GLU A 40 -10.95 -8.98 -1.70
C GLU A 40 -9.77 -8.80 -0.73
N VAL A 41 -8.59 -8.42 -1.25
CA VAL A 41 -7.49 -7.92 -0.38
C VAL A 41 -8.01 -6.75 0.45
N ALA A 42 -7.75 -6.77 1.77
CA ALA A 42 -8.19 -5.72 2.70
C ALA A 42 -9.72 -5.46 2.74
N GLY A 43 -10.54 -6.43 2.32
CA GLY A 43 -12.00 -6.25 2.25
C GLY A 43 -12.45 -5.28 1.14
N THR A 44 -11.55 -5.03 0.18
CA THR A 44 -11.78 -4.09 -0.93
C THR A 44 -12.29 -4.81 -2.18
N THR A 45 -12.68 -4.05 -3.19
CA THR A 45 -13.01 -4.57 -4.53
C THR A 45 -11.84 -4.47 -5.50
N TRP A 46 -10.60 -4.46 -5.00
CA TRP A 46 -9.41 -4.40 -5.85
C TRP A 46 -9.28 -5.67 -6.69
N LYS A 47 -8.85 -5.49 -7.94
CA LYS A 47 -8.69 -6.59 -8.90
C LYS A 47 -7.42 -7.40 -8.60
N VAL A 48 -7.41 -8.67 -9.02
CA VAL A 48 -6.18 -9.46 -9.07
C VAL A 48 -5.14 -8.75 -9.93
N GLY A 49 -3.89 -8.70 -9.46
CA GLY A 49 -2.80 -7.97 -10.10
C GLY A 49 -2.81 -6.46 -9.83
N GLN A 50 -3.76 -5.94 -9.05
CA GLN A 50 -3.77 -4.53 -8.64
C GLN A 50 -2.52 -4.21 -7.85
N ILE A 51 -1.82 -3.15 -8.24
CA ILE A 51 -0.66 -2.66 -7.49
C ILE A 51 -1.19 -1.80 -6.34
N ILE A 52 -0.65 -2.06 -5.16
CA ILE A 52 -0.97 -1.35 -3.93
C ILE A 52 0.30 -0.80 -3.30
N VAL A 53 0.14 0.33 -2.61
CA VAL A 53 1.21 1.00 -1.86
C VAL A 53 0.79 1.03 -0.40
N PHE A 54 1.64 0.49 0.46
CA PHE A 54 1.61 0.72 1.89
C PHE A 54 2.38 2.00 2.18
N ALA A 55 1.74 2.94 2.87
CA ALA A 55 2.33 4.22 3.23
C ALA A 55 2.30 4.41 4.74
N PHE A 56 3.44 4.78 5.32
CA PHE A 56 3.61 4.93 6.77
C PHE A 56 3.69 6.42 7.10
N SER A 57 2.94 6.87 8.10
CA SER A 57 2.92 8.28 8.50
C SER A 57 2.83 8.47 10.00
N GLU A 58 3.32 9.63 10.46
CA GLU A 58 3.09 10.10 11.82
C GLU A 58 1.67 10.67 11.93
N GLY A 59 0.75 9.84 12.43
CA GLY A 59 -0.65 10.20 12.61
C GLY A 59 -1.47 10.25 11.32
N THR A 60 -2.70 10.74 11.43
CA THR A 60 -3.73 10.62 10.39
C THR A 60 -3.89 11.84 9.48
N GLY A 61 -3.01 12.84 9.61
CA GLY A 61 -3.11 14.11 8.86
C GLY A 61 -3.00 13.95 7.35
N VAL A 62 -2.26 12.94 6.89
CA VAL A 62 -2.01 12.67 5.47
C VAL A 62 -3.19 12.01 4.75
N LYS A 63 -4.19 11.49 5.48
CA LYS A 63 -5.28 10.69 4.90
C LYS A 63 -5.97 11.39 3.71
N SER A 64 -6.34 12.65 3.88
CA SER A 64 -7.02 13.41 2.82
C SER A 64 -6.15 13.59 1.57
N GLU A 65 -4.83 13.69 1.74
CA GLU A 65 -3.89 13.76 0.61
C GLU A 65 -3.81 12.42 -0.11
N LEU A 66 -3.76 11.30 0.63
CA LEU A 66 -3.75 9.96 0.05
C LEU A 66 -5.05 9.65 -0.70
N ASP A 67 -6.20 9.99 -0.11
CA ASP A 67 -7.53 9.80 -0.73
C ASP A 67 -7.69 10.62 -2.03
N ASN A 68 -6.97 11.73 -2.18
CA ASN A 68 -6.94 12.52 -3.43
C ASN A 68 -6.06 11.87 -4.53
N ILE A 69 -5.14 10.99 -4.16
CA ILE A 69 -4.25 10.30 -5.10
C ILE A 69 -4.86 8.97 -5.54
N ALA A 70 -5.39 8.22 -4.58
CA ALA A 70 -5.83 6.84 -4.76
C ALA A 70 -6.89 6.45 -3.73
N GLN A 71 -7.65 5.39 -4.02
CA GLN A 71 -8.53 4.78 -3.03
C GLN A 71 -7.68 4.22 -1.89
N THR A 72 -7.79 4.83 -0.71
CA THR A 72 -6.91 4.55 0.44
C THR A 72 -7.71 4.02 1.63
N TRP A 73 -7.17 2.98 2.26
CA TRP A 73 -7.72 2.38 3.47
C TRP A 73 -6.75 2.53 4.64
N ASP A 74 -7.31 2.71 5.81
CA ASP A 74 -6.58 2.69 7.09
C ASP A 74 -6.36 1.23 7.48
N LEU A 75 -5.10 0.78 7.49
CA LEU A 75 -4.78 -0.61 7.73
C LEU A 75 -5.19 -1.04 9.15
N ASP A 76 -5.10 -0.13 10.12
CA ASP A 76 -5.48 -0.38 11.52
C ASP A 76 -6.99 -0.55 11.73
N LYS A 77 -7.80 -0.21 10.72
CA LYS A 77 -9.25 -0.36 10.74
C LYS A 77 -9.77 -1.56 9.94
N ILE A 78 -8.89 -2.31 9.30
CA ILE A 78 -9.28 -3.52 8.56
C ILE A 78 -9.50 -4.66 9.56
N GLU A 79 -10.53 -5.47 9.32
CA GLU A 79 -10.80 -6.64 10.16
C GLU A 79 -9.68 -7.69 10.07
N ASP A 80 -9.29 -8.27 11.22
CA ASP A 80 -8.24 -9.29 11.36
C ASP A 80 -8.36 -10.47 10.39
N LYS A 81 -9.58 -10.80 9.93
CA LYS A 81 -9.80 -11.88 8.96
C LYS A 81 -9.03 -11.68 7.65
N HIS A 82 -8.68 -10.45 7.29
CA HIS A 82 -7.93 -10.09 6.10
C HIS A 82 -6.41 -10.19 6.27
N PHE A 83 -5.93 -10.58 7.45
CA PHE A 83 -4.51 -10.73 7.74
C PHE A 83 -4.14 -12.18 8.07
N GLU A 84 -2.88 -12.53 7.83
CA GLU A 84 -2.25 -13.81 8.16
C GLU A 84 -0.89 -13.57 8.83
N GLU A 85 -0.45 -14.53 9.66
CA GLU A 85 0.91 -14.53 10.18
C GLU A 85 1.85 -15.21 9.17
N ILE A 86 2.84 -14.47 8.71
CA ILE A 86 3.93 -14.96 7.84
C ILE A 86 5.24 -14.71 8.58
N ASP A 87 5.94 -15.78 8.96
CA ASP A 87 7.22 -15.71 9.67
C ASP A 87 7.18 -14.80 10.93
N GLY A 88 6.06 -14.83 11.67
CA GLY A 88 5.85 -14.01 12.86
C GLY A 88 5.44 -12.56 12.58
N THR A 89 5.21 -12.20 11.31
CA THR A 89 4.72 -10.88 10.89
C THR A 89 3.24 -10.93 10.54
N HIS A 90 2.44 -10.02 11.07
CA HIS A 90 1.03 -9.89 10.73
C HIS A 90 0.88 -9.12 9.41
N ALA A 91 0.65 -9.84 8.31
CA ALA A 91 0.64 -9.30 6.95
C ALA A 91 -0.75 -9.44 6.31
N LEU A 92 -1.08 -8.56 5.35
CA LEU A 92 -2.30 -8.71 4.57
C LEU A 92 -2.27 -10.01 3.77
N LYS A 93 -3.36 -10.78 3.86
CA LYS A 93 -3.55 -12.00 3.07
C LYS A 93 -3.59 -11.69 1.58
N LYS A 94 -3.14 -12.66 0.78
CA LYS A 94 -3.26 -12.62 -0.69
C LYS A 94 -2.59 -11.38 -1.30
N VAL A 95 -1.45 -10.98 -0.73
CA VAL A 95 -0.61 -9.91 -1.24
C VAL A 95 0.77 -10.47 -1.56
N LEU A 96 1.28 -10.15 -2.75
CA LEU A 96 2.66 -10.41 -3.14
C LEU A 96 3.52 -9.23 -2.70
N PHE A 97 4.35 -9.46 -1.68
CA PHE A 97 5.41 -8.55 -1.29
C PHE A 97 6.68 -8.90 -2.07
N PRO A 98 7.31 -7.94 -2.78
CA PRO A 98 8.52 -8.21 -3.52
C PRO A 98 9.64 -8.67 -2.58
N GLN A 99 10.33 -9.74 -2.95
CA GLN A 99 11.45 -10.30 -2.18
C GLN A 99 12.81 -9.80 -2.67
N SER A 100 12.82 -9.02 -3.76
CA SER A 100 14.01 -8.41 -4.33
C SER A 100 13.68 -7.12 -5.06
N GLN A 101 14.69 -6.25 -5.21
CA GLN A 101 14.56 -5.03 -6.00
C GLN A 101 14.11 -5.31 -7.45
N ALA A 102 14.61 -6.41 -8.06
CA ALA A 102 14.22 -6.77 -9.42
C ALA A 102 12.73 -7.12 -9.54
N GLU A 103 12.16 -7.75 -8.52
CA GLU A 103 10.72 -8.06 -8.47
C GLU A 103 9.89 -6.78 -8.23
N GLU A 104 10.36 -5.90 -7.36
CA GLU A 104 9.72 -4.59 -7.15
C GLU A 104 9.68 -3.78 -8.45
N GLU A 105 10.79 -3.71 -9.19
CA GLU A 105 10.87 -3.05 -10.49
C GLU A 105 9.91 -3.68 -11.52
N GLN A 106 9.75 -5.00 -11.51
CA GLN A 106 8.78 -5.71 -12.37
C GLN A 106 7.33 -5.38 -12.01
N ILE A 107 7.01 -5.21 -10.72
CA ILE A 107 5.70 -4.75 -10.27
C ILE A 107 5.47 -3.32 -10.76
N ILE A 108 6.40 -2.40 -10.47
CA ILE A 108 6.31 -0.99 -10.89
C ILE A 108 6.19 -0.86 -12.41
N ALA A 109 6.84 -1.72 -13.19
CA ALA A 109 6.79 -1.70 -14.64
C ALA A 109 5.38 -1.96 -15.22
N GLN A 110 4.47 -2.58 -14.47
CA GLN A 110 3.09 -2.83 -14.87
C GLN A 110 2.19 -1.58 -14.72
N LEU A 111 2.63 -0.54 -14.00
CA LEU A 111 1.93 0.73 -13.90
C LEU A 111 1.92 1.45 -15.25
N ARG A 112 0.78 2.06 -15.58
CA ARG A 112 0.58 2.85 -16.81
C ARG A 112 1.35 4.17 -16.78
#